data_AF-A0A0U2YWJ1-F1
#
_entry.id   AF-A0A0U2YWJ1-F1
#
_cell.length_a   1.000
_cell.length_b   1.000
_cell.length_c   1.000
_cell.angle_alpha   90.00
_cell.angle_beta   90.00
_cell.angle_gamma   90.00
#
_symmetry.space_group_name_H-M   'P 1'
#
loop_
_entity.id
_entity.type
_entity.pdbx_description
1 polymer ?
#
loop_
_entity_poly.entity_id
_entity_poly.type
_entity_poly.pdbx_seq_one_letter_code
_entity_poly.pdbx_strand_id
1 'polypeptide(L)'
;CLSIPEVRGRVPRAQHIKVSALDRTGKRFELELKDFPARVVQHENDHLDGVLFLDRMRSFETLTYLEEYSRYHTRHADEDEDDE
;
A
#
# COMPACT_ATOMS: atom_id res chain seq x y z
N CYS A 1 1.11 6.77 2.73
CA CYS A 1 -0.16 7.43 3.09
C CYS A 1 0.14 8.92 3.14
N LEU A 2 -0.58 9.78 2.41
CA LEU A 2 -0.28 11.21 2.45
C LEU A 2 -0.69 11.87 3.79
N SER A 3 -1.64 11.27 4.52
CA SER A 3 -2.08 11.73 5.84
C SER A 3 -1.05 11.48 6.96
N ILE A 4 -0.07 10.61 6.72
CA ILE A 4 1.06 10.34 7.63
C ILE A 4 2.34 10.49 6.79
N PRO A 5 2.83 11.72 6.62
CA PRO A 5 3.91 12.00 5.70
C PRO A 5 5.19 11.28 6.12
N GLU A 6 6.02 10.95 5.13
CA GLU A 6 7.38 10.44 5.33
C GLU A 6 7.51 9.10 6.07
N VAL A 7 6.41 8.39 6.32
CA VAL A 7 6.43 7.09 7.01
C VAL A 7 5.99 5.96 6.10
N ARG A 8 6.63 4.81 6.26
CA ARG A 8 6.38 3.57 5.53
C ARG A 8 6.52 2.35 6.45
N GLY A 9 5.80 1.29 6.14
CA GLY A 9 5.85 0.03 6.87
C GLY A 9 5.23 -1.12 6.08
N ARG A 10 5.54 -2.37 6.44
CA ARG A 10 4.92 -3.55 5.84
C ARG A 10 3.53 -3.75 6.40
N VAL A 11 2.56 -3.82 5.50
CA VAL A 11 1.15 -4.06 5.80
C VAL A 11 0.66 -5.25 4.98
N PRO A 12 0.13 -6.31 5.60
CA PRO A 12 -0.51 -7.41 4.89
C PRO A 12 -1.79 -6.92 4.20
N ARG A 13 -1.96 -7.28 2.92
CA ARG A 13 -3.10 -6.90 2.07
C ARG A 13 -3.41 -8.09 1.16
N ALA A 14 -4.66 -8.21 0.71
CA ALA A 14 -4.99 -9.19 -0.32
C ALA A 14 -4.30 -8.79 -1.65
N GLN A 15 -3.69 -9.75 -2.33
CA GLN A 15 -3.04 -9.52 -3.63
C GLN A 15 -4.05 -9.44 -4.79
N HIS A 16 -5.27 -9.95 -4.59
CA HIS A 16 -6.32 -9.97 -5.59
C HIS A 16 -7.66 -9.64 -4.92
N ILE A 17 -8.39 -8.65 -5.44
CA ILE A 17 -9.67 -8.21 -4.90
C ILE A 17 -10.66 -7.96 -6.04
N LYS A 18 -11.95 -8.12 -5.72
CA LYS A 18 -13.06 -7.63 -6.53
C LYS A 18 -13.74 -6.47 -5.80
N VAL A 19 -13.93 -5.36 -6.47
CA VAL A 19 -14.47 -4.11 -5.92
C VAL A 19 -15.78 -3.78 -6.64
N SER A 20 -16.81 -3.43 -5.88
CA SER A 20 -18.06 -2.88 -6.42
C SER A 20 -18.19 -1.43 -5.95
N ALA A 21 -18.43 -0.50 -6.88
CA ALA A 21 -18.49 0.93 -6.57
C ALA A 21 -19.49 1.67 -7.47
N LEU A 22 -19.67 2.96 -7.19
CA LEU A 22 -20.44 3.89 -8.03
C LEU A 22 -19.49 4.89 -8.68
N ASP A 23 -19.71 5.19 -9.95
CA ASP A 23 -19.01 6.28 -10.60
C ASP A 23 -19.56 7.65 -10.16
N ARG A 24 -18.98 8.74 -10.71
CA ARG A 24 -19.36 10.12 -10.35
C ARG A 24 -20.80 10.48 -10.70
N THR A 25 -21.49 9.66 -11.50
CA THR A 25 -22.91 9.80 -11.86
C THR A 25 -23.83 8.87 -11.07
N GLY A 26 -23.28 8.05 -10.17
CA GLY A 26 -24.03 7.07 -9.40
C GLY A 26 -24.25 5.74 -10.12
N LYS A 27 -23.63 5.51 -11.29
CA LYS A 27 -23.75 4.25 -12.02
C LYS A 27 -22.85 3.19 -11.38
N ARG A 28 -23.41 2.00 -11.14
CA ARG A 28 -22.68 0.84 -10.60
C ARG A 28 -21.65 0.32 -11.59
N PHE A 29 -20.47 -0.02 -11.08
CA PHE A 29 -19.45 -0.77 -11.80
C PHE A 29 -18.71 -1.74 -10.87
N GLU A 30 -18.02 -2.71 -11.46
CA GLU A 30 -17.16 -3.64 -10.76
C GLU A 30 -15.75 -3.63 -11.37
N LEU A 31 -14.74 -3.82 -10.54
CA LEU A 31 -13.33 -3.94 -10.94
C LEU A 31 -12.71 -5.17 -10.29
N GLU A 32 -11.88 -5.89 -11.03
CA GLU A 32 -11.03 -6.93 -10.51
C GLU A 32 -9.58 -6.42 -10.57
N LEU A 33 -8.93 -6.31 -9.41
CA LEU A 33 -7.64 -5.63 -9.26
C LEU A 33 -6.63 -6.57 -8.61
N LYS A 34 -5.38 -6.51 -9.10
CA LYS A 34 -4.26 -7.30 -8.60
C LYS A 34 -3.12 -6.40 -8.13
N ASP A 35 -2.23 -6.96 -7.32
CA ASP A 35 -0.94 -6.39 -6.93
C ASP A 35 -1.03 -4.94 -6.42
N PHE A 36 -0.32 -4.01 -7.05
CA PHE A 36 -0.22 -2.63 -6.60
C PHE A 36 -1.58 -1.89 -6.64
N PRO A 37 -2.37 -1.93 -7.73
CA PRO A 37 -3.73 -1.39 -7.74
C PRO A 37 -4.63 -1.96 -6.63
N ALA A 38 -4.58 -3.28 -6.39
CA ALA A 38 -5.36 -3.90 -5.31
C ALA A 38 -4.96 -3.33 -3.95
N ARG A 39 -3.66 -3.12 -3.73
CA ARG A 39 -3.11 -2.55 -2.50
C ARG A 39 -3.60 -1.12 -2.27
N VAL A 40 -3.55 -0.28 -3.32
CA VAL A 40 -3.97 1.13 -3.24
C VAL A 40 -5.45 1.21 -2.89
N VAL A 41 -6.31 0.47 -3.59
CA VAL A 41 -7.76 0.55 -3.31
C VAL A 41 -8.10 0.08 -1.91
N GLN A 42 -7.45 -0.97 -1.40
CA GLN A 42 -7.62 -1.36 0.01
C GLN A 42 -7.14 -0.26 0.97
N HIS A 43 -6.05 0.46 0.67
CA HIS A 43 -5.56 1.56 1.49
C HIS A 43 -6.55 2.72 1.54
N GLU A 44 -7.08 3.13 0.38
CA GLU A 44 -8.04 4.23 0.33
C GLU A 44 -9.40 3.85 0.91
N ASN A 45 -9.82 2.59 0.77
CA ASN A 45 -11.05 2.12 1.39
C ASN A 45 -10.95 2.11 2.92
N ASP A 46 -9.81 1.72 3.50
CA ASP A 46 -9.60 1.80 4.94
C ASP A 46 -9.85 3.22 5.49
N HIS A 47 -9.45 4.26 4.75
CA HIS A 47 -9.72 5.64 5.15
C HIS A 47 -11.21 5.98 5.22
N LEU A 48 -12.06 5.34 4.39
CA LEU A 48 -13.52 5.51 4.47
C LEU A 48 -14.08 4.97 5.80
N ASP A 49 -13.41 3.97 6.37
CA ASP A 49 -13.75 3.36 7.66
C ASP A 49 -12.97 3.98 8.83
N GLY A 50 -12.19 5.03 8.60
CA GLY A 50 -11.34 5.67 9.61
C GLY A 50 -10.15 4.81 10.06
N VAL A 51 -9.77 3.80 9.28
CA VAL A 51 -8.65 2.91 9.56
C VAL A 51 -7.38 3.42 8.88
N LEU A 52 -6.28 3.55 9.62
CA LEU A 52 -4.99 3.94 9.09
C LEU A 52 -4.14 2.70 8.77
N PHE A 53 -3.12 2.86 7.93
CA PHE A 53 -2.26 1.73 7.57
C PHE A 53 -1.48 1.17 8.79
N LEU A 54 -1.23 2.02 9.80
CA LEU A 54 -0.60 1.63 11.07
C LEU A 54 -1.44 0.59 11.81
N ASP A 55 -2.77 0.73 11.81
CA ASP A 55 -3.71 -0.18 12.47
C ASP A 55 -3.73 -1.58 11.84
N ARG A 56 -3.31 -1.67 10.56
CA ARG A 56 -3.23 -2.92 9.81
C ARG A 56 -1.85 -3.60 9.92
N MET A 57 -0.84 -2.94 10.52
CA MET A 57 0.49 -3.53 10.70
C MET A 57 0.45 -4.68 11.72
N ARG A 58 1.15 -5.78 11.45
CA ARG A 58 1.26 -6.91 12.42
C ARG A 58 2.21 -6.59 13.57
N SER A 59 3.25 -5.81 13.29
CA SER A 59 4.24 -5.29 14.23
C SER A 59 4.80 -3.97 13.67
N PHE A 60 5.40 -3.14 14.52
CA PHE A 60 6.06 -1.91 14.09
C PHE A 60 7.54 -2.08 13.72
N GLU A 61 8.05 -3.31 13.66
CA GLU A 61 9.46 -3.60 13.34
C GLU A 61 9.90 -3.07 11.97
N THR A 62 8.95 -2.96 11.03
CA THR A 62 9.21 -2.46 9.67
C THR A 62 8.84 -0.99 9.49
N LEU A 63 8.37 -0.33 10.55
CA LEU A 63 8.03 1.08 10.52
C LEU A 63 9.31 1.89 10.41
N THR A 64 9.38 2.73 9.39
CA THR A 64 10.59 3.52 9.11
C THR A 64 10.21 4.81 8.41
N TYR A 65 11.03 5.83 8.60
CA TYR A 65 10.94 7.08 7.84
C TYR A 65 11.54 6.88 6.44
N LEU A 66 11.09 7.68 5.47
CA LEU A 66 11.52 7.56 4.07
C LEU A 66 13.02 7.81 3.90
N GLU A 67 13.60 8.73 4.67
CA GLU A 67 15.04 9.04 4.60
C GLU A 67 15.89 7.81 4.99
N GLU A 68 15.60 7.20 6.14
CA GLU A 68 16.29 6.02 6.68
C GLU A 68 16.11 4.81 5.77
N TYR A 69 14.90 4.63 5.23
CA TYR A 69 14.70 3.58 4.26
C TYR A 69 15.59 3.76 3.04
N SER A 70 15.62 4.97 2.49
CA SER A 70 16.41 5.27 1.29
C SER A 70 17.91 5.05 1.55
N ARG A 71 18.38 5.44 2.74
CA ARG A 71 19.78 5.31 3.14
C ARG A 71 20.22 3.86 3.33
N TYR A 72 19.39 3.01 3.94
CA TYR A 72 19.81 1.69 4.43
C TYR A 72 19.21 0.50 3.67
N HIS A 73 18.13 0.69 2.91
CA HIS A 73 17.37 -0.43 2.34
C HIS A 73 17.15 -0.35 0.82
N THR A 74 17.30 0.84 0.20
CA THR A 74 17.21 0.96 -1.27
C THR A 74 18.52 0.62 -1.98
N ARG A 75 19.67 0.62 -1.28
CA ARG A 75 21.00 0.40 -1.88
C ARG A 75 21.33 -1.05 -2.30
N HIS A 76 20.42 -2.00 -2.08
CA HIS A 76 20.60 -3.41 -2.48
C HIS A 76 19.68 -3.87 -3.61
N ALA A 77 18.79 -3.03 -4.12
CA ALA A 77 17.91 -3.44 -5.23
C ALA A 77 18.62 -3.44 -6.60
N ASP A 78 19.71 -2.67 -6.73
CA ASP A 78 20.44 -2.54 -8.00
C ASP A 78 21.61 -3.54 -8.13
N GLU A 79 21.98 -4.28 -7.07
CA GLU A 79 23.08 -5.26 -7.10
C GLU A 79 22.60 -6.69 -7.47
N ASP A 80 21.28 -6.95 -7.45
CA ASP A 80 20.71 -8.27 -7.74
C ASP A 80 20.22 -8.43 -9.21
N GLU A 81 20.28 -7.38 -10.04
CA GLU A 81 19.90 -7.43 -11.48
C GLU A 81 21.08 -7.69 -12.44
N ASP A 82 22.33 -7.70 -11.95
CA ASP A 82 23.54 -7.90 -12.78
C ASP A 82 24.02 -9.38 -12.84
N ASP A 83 23.29 -10.33 -12.24
CA ASP A 83 23.68 -11.75 -12.12
C ASP A 83 22.80 -12.74 -12.94
N GLU A 84 22.24 -12.32 -14.08
CA GLU A 84 21.68 -13.22 -15.12
C GLU A 84 22.29 -13.04 -16.53
#